data_AF-A0A067RHZ0-F1
#
_entry.id   AF-A0A067RHZ0-F1
#
_cell.length_a   1.000
_cell.length_b   1.000
_cell.length_c   1.000
_cell.angle_alpha   90.00
_cell.angle_beta   90.00
_cell.angle_gamma   90.00
#
_symmetry.space_group_name_H-M   'P 1'
#
loop_
_entity.id
_entity.type
_entity.pdbx_description
1 polymer ?
#
loop_
_entity_poly.entity_id
_entity_poly.type
_entity_poly.pdbx_seq_one_letter_code
_entity_poly.pdbx_strand_id
1 'polypeptide(L)'
;MRFRFCGDLDCPDWILAEINTLARMTSVKMKLVCQHVTRSLLGEDMDFERVKKLTADAKFESGEVKASVAALLFVLATSARHGVDGETLGSELQQLGLPREHATALCRVYNDNLASISSKLRDHSLRLSHLQDVQWRLDTVVVDKNLTVGELRLSLQVMDPMSGTQCTHNFSMNAQQLHLLLADLKRASSLMEQL
;
A
#
# COMPACT_ATOMS: atom_id res chain seq x y z
N MET A 1 -22.37 -11.95 -7.31
CA MET A 1 -22.24 -12.44 -5.93
C MET A 1 -21.18 -11.58 -5.27
N ARG A 2 -21.46 -11.02 -4.09
CA ARG A 2 -20.52 -10.10 -3.41
C ARG A 2 -19.46 -10.89 -2.65
N PHE A 3 -18.19 -10.53 -2.81
CA PHE A 3 -17.06 -11.18 -2.16
C PHE A 3 -16.35 -10.21 -1.21
N ARG A 4 -16.06 -10.66 0.02
CA ARG A 4 -15.35 -9.85 1.01
C ARG A 4 -13.92 -9.53 0.56
N PHE A 5 -13.25 -10.45 -0.15
CA PHE A 5 -11.92 -10.14 -0.69
C PHE A 5 -11.94 -9.02 -1.74
N CYS A 6 -13.08 -8.77 -2.39
CA CYS A 6 -13.33 -7.65 -3.30
C CYS A 6 -13.90 -6.41 -2.60
N GLY A 7 -14.04 -6.38 -1.27
CA GLY A 7 -14.65 -5.27 -0.54
C GLY A 7 -16.17 -5.24 -0.69
N ASP A 8 -16.82 -6.41 -0.63
CA ASP A 8 -18.26 -6.60 -0.82
C ASP A 8 -18.78 -6.22 -2.22
N LEU A 9 -17.88 -6.21 -3.21
CA LEU A 9 -18.19 -6.02 -4.62
C LEU A 9 -18.21 -7.35 -5.38
N ASP A 10 -18.76 -7.33 -6.58
CA ASP A 10 -18.66 -8.47 -7.50
C ASP A 10 -17.21 -8.69 -7.95
N CYS A 11 -16.84 -9.95 -8.17
CA CYS A 11 -15.53 -10.32 -8.66
C CYS A 11 -15.36 -9.85 -10.13
N PRO A 12 -14.26 -9.17 -10.49
CA PRO A 12 -14.00 -8.78 -11.87
C PRO A 12 -13.98 -9.97 -12.84
N ASP A 13 -14.53 -9.80 -14.04
CA ASP A 13 -14.64 -10.86 -15.04
C ASP A 13 -13.29 -11.47 -15.44
N TRP A 14 -12.23 -10.65 -15.48
CA TRP A 14 -10.89 -11.14 -15.81
C TRP A 14 -10.33 -12.05 -14.70
N ILE A 15 -10.66 -11.83 -13.42
CA ILE A 15 -10.29 -12.74 -12.34
C ILE A 15 -11.03 -14.06 -12.51
N LEU A 16 -12.33 -14.02 -12.84
CA LEU A 16 -13.14 -15.22 -13.05
C LEU A 16 -12.56 -16.11 -14.16
N ALA A 17 -12.12 -15.51 -15.26
CA ALA A 17 -11.45 -16.22 -16.33
C ALA A 17 -10.14 -16.88 -15.84
N GLU A 18 -9.34 -16.16 -15.05
CA GLU A 18 -8.07 -16.66 -14.53
C GLU A 18 -8.21 -17.72 -13.44
N ILE A 19 -9.29 -17.74 -12.66
CA ILE A 19 -9.53 -18.81 -11.67
C ILE A 19 -9.57 -20.19 -12.35
N ASN A 20 -10.19 -20.29 -13.53
CA ASN A 20 -10.20 -21.53 -14.32
C ASN A 20 -8.80 -21.88 -14.84
N THR A 21 -8.01 -20.88 -15.25
CA THR A 21 -6.62 -21.08 -15.67
C THR A 21 -5.76 -21.57 -14.52
N LEU A 22 -5.88 -20.96 -13.33
CA LEU A 22 -5.18 -21.35 -12.10
C LEU A 22 -5.53 -22.78 -11.67
N ALA A 23 -6.76 -23.24 -11.90
CA ALA A 23 -7.16 -24.61 -11.58
C ALA A 23 -6.43 -25.69 -12.40
N ARG A 24 -5.83 -25.34 -13.56
CA ARG A 24 -5.07 -26.28 -14.42
C ARG A 24 -3.73 -26.71 -13.85
N MET A 25 -3.11 -25.93 -12.95
CA MET A 25 -1.84 -26.31 -12.30
C MET A 25 -2.09 -27.14 -11.05
N THR A 26 -1.05 -27.79 -10.50
CA THR A 26 -1.18 -28.55 -9.25
C THR A 26 -1.22 -27.61 -8.03
N SER A 27 -1.84 -28.06 -6.93
CA SER A 27 -1.90 -27.31 -5.67
C SER A 27 -0.51 -26.96 -5.11
N VAL A 28 0.49 -27.83 -5.32
CA VAL A 28 1.89 -27.58 -4.96
C VAL A 28 2.49 -26.44 -5.77
N LYS A 29 2.27 -26.41 -7.09
CA LYS A 29 2.76 -25.34 -7.96
C LYS A 29 2.07 -24.03 -7.67
N MET A 30 0.77 -24.06 -7.43
CA MET A 30 0.00 -22.91 -6.99
C MET A 30 0.62 -22.29 -5.74
N LYS A 31 0.95 -23.11 -4.73
CA LYS A 31 1.65 -22.65 -3.53
C LYS A 31 2.98 -21.95 -3.85
N LEU A 32 3.81 -22.54 -4.71
CA LEU A 32 5.11 -21.97 -5.09
C LEU A 32 4.96 -20.64 -5.84
N VAL A 33 4.01 -20.56 -6.77
CA VAL A 33 3.72 -19.30 -7.48
C VAL A 33 3.19 -18.25 -6.51
N CYS A 34 2.25 -18.60 -5.62
CA CYS A 34 1.80 -17.69 -4.56
C CYS A 34 2.95 -17.17 -3.72
N GLN A 35 3.91 -18.01 -3.31
CA GLN A 35 5.09 -17.57 -2.55
C GLN A 35 5.95 -16.57 -3.33
N HIS A 36 6.14 -16.77 -4.64
CA HIS A 36 6.84 -15.82 -5.49
C HIS A 36 6.07 -14.48 -5.62
N VAL A 37 4.75 -14.55 -5.78
CA VAL A 37 3.89 -13.35 -5.84
C VAL A 37 3.91 -12.59 -4.51
N THR A 38 3.88 -13.30 -3.38
CA THR A 38 3.99 -12.69 -2.05
C THR A 38 5.31 -11.98 -1.85
N ARG A 39 6.44 -12.57 -2.30
CA ARG A 39 7.74 -11.87 -2.26
C ARG A 39 7.73 -10.59 -3.10
N SER A 40 7.10 -10.64 -4.28
CA SER A 40 6.92 -9.46 -5.12
C SER A 40 6.08 -8.38 -4.43
N LEU A 41 5.02 -8.74 -3.71
CA LEU A 41 4.23 -7.83 -2.87
C LEU A 41 5.06 -7.17 -1.75
N LEU A 42 6.06 -7.87 -1.23
CA LEU A 42 6.93 -7.34 -0.17
C LEU A 42 8.07 -6.45 -0.72
N GLY A 43 8.19 -6.35 -2.05
CA GLY A 43 9.14 -5.48 -2.75
C GLY A 43 10.38 -6.20 -3.29
N GLU A 44 10.37 -7.53 -3.38
CA GLU A 44 11.42 -8.29 -4.07
C GLU A 44 11.16 -8.34 -5.59
N ASP A 45 12.23 -8.42 -6.39
CA ASP A 45 12.12 -8.59 -7.84
C ASP A 45 11.46 -9.93 -8.20
N MET A 46 10.54 -9.88 -9.15
CA MET A 46 9.82 -11.08 -9.59
C MET A 46 10.60 -11.79 -10.71
N ASP A 47 11.07 -12.99 -10.43
CA ASP A 47 11.67 -13.88 -11.43
C ASP A 47 10.58 -14.56 -12.28
N PHE A 48 10.17 -13.88 -13.35
CA PHE A 48 9.19 -14.39 -14.31
C PHE A 48 9.67 -15.66 -15.04
N GLU A 49 10.97 -15.88 -15.21
CA GLU A 49 11.47 -17.11 -15.82
C GLU A 49 11.21 -18.32 -14.93
N ARG A 50 11.42 -18.15 -13.62
CA ARG A 50 11.14 -19.19 -12.64
C ARG A 50 9.65 -19.48 -12.52
N VAL A 51 8.79 -18.46 -12.53
CA VAL A 51 7.34 -18.66 -12.57
C VAL A 51 6.93 -19.41 -13.85
N LYS A 52 7.47 -19.02 -15.01
CA LYS A 52 7.21 -19.70 -16.29
C LYS A 52 7.65 -21.17 -16.28
N LYS A 53 8.78 -21.50 -15.65
CA LYS A 53 9.22 -22.90 -15.47
C LYS A 53 8.26 -23.69 -14.57
N LEU A 54 7.76 -23.07 -13.49
CA LEU A 54 6.79 -23.70 -12.59
C LEU A 54 5.45 -23.97 -13.27
N THR A 55 5.00 -23.10 -14.17
CA THR A 55 3.72 -23.23 -14.89
C THR A 55 3.83 -24.00 -16.21
N ALA A 56 5.03 -24.41 -16.62
CA ALA A 56 5.27 -25.14 -17.88
C ALA A 56 4.45 -26.43 -17.99
N ASP A 57 4.37 -27.24 -16.92
CA ASP A 57 3.60 -28.50 -16.96
C ASP A 57 2.09 -28.26 -17.11
N ALA A 58 1.59 -27.08 -16.74
CA ALA A 58 0.20 -26.69 -16.93
C ALA A 58 -0.07 -26.15 -18.35
N LYS A 59 0.96 -26.11 -19.22
CA LYS A 59 0.95 -25.56 -20.59
C LYS A 59 0.52 -24.10 -20.64
N PHE A 60 1.05 -23.29 -19.73
CA PHE A 60 0.71 -21.87 -19.70
C PHE A 60 1.45 -21.11 -20.82
N GLU A 61 0.70 -20.30 -21.56
CA GLU A 61 1.29 -19.31 -22.47
C GLU A 61 1.89 -18.13 -21.67
N SER A 62 2.78 -17.36 -22.31
CA SER A 62 3.36 -16.19 -21.64
C SER A 62 2.31 -15.16 -21.17
N GLY A 63 1.15 -15.11 -21.82
CA GLY A 63 0.01 -14.30 -21.39
C GLY A 63 -0.62 -14.86 -20.11
N GLU A 64 -0.96 -16.14 -20.10
CA GLU A 64 -1.54 -16.85 -18.95
C GLU A 64 -0.62 -16.82 -17.72
N VAL A 65 0.71 -16.88 -17.91
CA VAL A 65 1.66 -16.72 -16.79
C VAL A 65 1.55 -15.34 -16.14
N LYS A 66 1.46 -14.27 -16.94
CA LYS A 66 1.32 -12.91 -16.40
C LYS A 66 -0.05 -12.69 -15.78
N ALA A 67 -1.09 -13.23 -16.41
CA ALA A 67 -2.46 -13.10 -15.93
C ALA A 67 -2.69 -13.87 -14.62
N SER A 68 -2.16 -15.10 -14.50
CA SER A 68 -2.18 -15.85 -13.25
C SER A 68 -1.42 -15.17 -12.11
N VAL A 69 -0.24 -14.59 -12.38
CA VAL A 69 0.49 -13.75 -11.42
C VAL A 69 -0.35 -12.55 -11.00
N ALA A 70 -0.96 -11.83 -11.96
CA ALA A 70 -1.79 -10.67 -11.68
C ALA A 70 -3.04 -11.03 -10.87
N ALA A 71 -3.68 -12.17 -11.16
CA ALA A 71 -4.83 -12.66 -10.43
C ALA A 71 -4.47 -13.02 -8.98
N LEU A 72 -3.35 -13.72 -8.77
CA LEU A 72 -2.84 -14.03 -7.44
C LEU A 72 -2.46 -12.77 -6.66
N LEU A 73 -1.81 -11.82 -7.33
CA LEU A 73 -1.44 -10.53 -6.76
C LEU A 73 -2.68 -9.77 -6.29
N PHE A 74 -3.68 -9.70 -7.17
CA PHE A 74 -4.96 -9.05 -6.87
C PHE A 74 -5.62 -9.70 -5.66
N VAL A 75 -5.83 -11.02 -5.68
CA VAL A 75 -6.46 -11.76 -4.58
C VAL A 75 -5.72 -11.53 -3.26
N LEU A 76 -4.39 -11.67 -3.22
CA LEU A 76 -3.63 -11.50 -1.97
C LEU A 76 -3.67 -10.04 -1.47
N ALA A 77 -3.51 -9.06 -2.37
CA ALA A 77 -3.49 -7.65 -2.01
C ALA A 77 -4.85 -7.15 -1.55
N THR A 78 -5.94 -7.51 -2.23
CA THR A 78 -7.29 -7.07 -1.88
C THR A 78 -7.80 -7.78 -0.64
N SER A 79 -7.49 -9.07 -0.46
CA SER A 79 -7.78 -9.79 0.79
C SER A 79 -7.13 -9.11 1.99
N ALA A 80 -5.82 -8.79 1.88
CA ALA A 80 -5.08 -8.12 2.94
C ALA A 80 -5.57 -6.69 3.18
N ARG A 81 -5.97 -5.97 2.13
CA ARG A 81 -6.52 -4.61 2.21
C ARG A 81 -7.86 -4.58 2.95
N HIS A 82 -8.74 -5.53 2.66
CA HIS A 82 -10.06 -5.62 3.29
C HIS A 82 -10.05 -6.40 4.61
N GLY A 83 -8.88 -6.88 5.05
CA GLY A 83 -8.73 -7.59 6.33
C GLY A 83 -9.46 -8.93 6.37
N VAL A 84 -9.57 -9.61 5.24
CA VAL A 84 -10.31 -10.88 5.12
C VAL A 84 -9.52 -12.01 5.77
N ASP A 85 -10.19 -12.84 6.57
CA ASP A 85 -9.61 -14.02 7.18
C ASP A 85 -9.39 -15.16 6.15
N GLY A 86 -8.41 -16.02 6.40
CA GLY A 86 -8.06 -17.10 5.47
C GLY A 86 -9.17 -18.12 5.23
N GLU A 87 -10.09 -18.33 6.18
CA GLU A 87 -11.21 -19.27 6.04
C GLU A 87 -12.29 -18.72 5.10
N THR A 88 -12.65 -17.45 5.29
CA THR A 88 -13.53 -16.70 4.39
C THR A 88 -12.93 -16.65 2.99
N LEU A 89 -11.66 -16.26 2.85
CA LEU A 89 -11.00 -16.20 1.55
C LEU A 89 -11.03 -17.56 0.84
N GLY A 90 -10.75 -18.64 1.57
CA GLY A 90 -10.77 -19.99 1.02
C GLY A 90 -12.16 -20.42 0.56
N SER A 91 -13.21 -20.01 1.29
CA SER A 91 -14.60 -20.28 0.94
C SER A 91 -15.04 -19.49 -0.30
N GLU A 92 -14.65 -18.23 -0.39
CA GLU A 92 -14.94 -17.36 -1.53
C GLU A 92 -14.24 -17.83 -2.81
N LEU A 93 -12.96 -18.21 -2.72
CA LEU A 93 -12.22 -18.78 -3.87
C LEU A 93 -12.81 -20.11 -4.34
N GLN A 94 -13.34 -20.94 -3.44
CA GLN A 94 -14.04 -22.18 -3.80
C GLN A 94 -15.36 -21.90 -4.51
N GLN A 95 -16.12 -20.87 -4.08
CA GLN A 95 -17.34 -20.43 -4.78
C GLN A 95 -17.05 -19.92 -6.20
N LEU A 96 -15.86 -19.34 -6.41
CA LEU A 96 -15.39 -18.90 -7.72
C LEU A 96 -14.95 -20.05 -8.65
N GLY A 97 -14.88 -21.28 -8.15
CA GLY A 97 -14.51 -22.47 -8.92
C GLY A 97 -13.08 -22.97 -8.70
N LEU A 98 -12.33 -22.38 -7.76
CA LEU A 98 -11.00 -22.87 -7.42
C LEU A 98 -11.11 -24.19 -6.62
N PRO A 99 -10.36 -25.26 -6.97
CA PRO A 99 -10.42 -26.50 -6.21
C PRO A 99 -10.00 -26.30 -4.74
N ARG A 100 -10.60 -27.08 -3.84
CA ARG A 100 -10.39 -26.95 -2.38
C ARG A 100 -8.91 -27.03 -1.98
N GLU A 101 -8.13 -27.88 -2.64
CA GLU A 101 -6.69 -28.00 -2.37
C GLU A 101 -5.92 -26.72 -2.72
N HIS A 102 -6.22 -26.12 -3.86
CA HIS A 102 -5.60 -24.88 -4.33
C HIS A 102 -5.96 -23.71 -3.44
N ALA A 103 -7.24 -23.59 -3.07
CA ALA A 103 -7.70 -22.58 -2.13
C ALA A 103 -6.99 -22.73 -0.78
N THR A 104 -6.90 -23.95 -0.24
CA THR A 104 -6.19 -24.22 1.01
C THR A 104 -4.69 -23.86 0.91
N ALA A 105 -4.05 -24.18 -0.21
CA ALA A 105 -2.65 -23.85 -0.44
C ALA A 105 -2.41 -22.33 -0.50
N LEU A 106 -3.27 -21.58 -1.19
CA LEU A 106 -3.22 -20.12 -1.26
C LEU A 106 -3.46 -19.50 0.11
N CYS A 107 -4.50 -19.94 0.84
CA CYS A 107 -4.83 -19.43 2.17
C CYS A 107 -3.70 -19.64 3.18
N ARG A 108 -2.96 -20.75 3.10
CA ARG A 108 -1.77 -20.96 3.93
C ARG A 108 -0.69 -19.90 3.66
N VAL A 109 -0.35 -19.67 2.40
CA VAL A 109 0.64 -18.65 2.03
C VAL A 109 0.18 -17.24 2.44
N TYR A 110 -1.11 -16.95 2.29
CA TYR A 110 -1.72 -15.70 2.72
C TYR A 110 -1.60 -15.50 4.23
N ASN A 111 -2.02 -16.48 5.04
CA ASN A 111 -1.96 -16.39 6.50
C ASN A 111 -0.51 -16.25 7.01
N ASP A 112 0.43 -17.01 6.44
CA ASP A 112 1.85 -16.95 6.81
C ASP A 112 2.46 -15.55 6.59
N ASN A 113 1.95 -14.79 5.61
CA ASN A 113 2.51 -13.51 5.20
C ASN A 113 1.57 -12.31 5.45
N LEU A 114 0.40 -12.54 6.05
CA LEU A 114 -0.65 -11.53 6.26
C LEU A 114 -0.07 -10.29 6.94
N ALA A 115 0.64 -10.48 8.07
CA ALA A 115 1.20 -9.38 8.84
C ALA A 115 2.17 -8.53 8.01
N SER A 116 3.05 -9.19 7.23
CA SER A 116 4.04 -8.53 6.38
C SER A 116 3.38 -7.78 5.21
N ILE A 117 2.41 -8.41 4.54
CA ILE A 117 1.66 -7.79 3.43
C ILE A 117 0.85 -6.60 3.96
N SER A 118 0.13 -6.74 5.06
CA SER A 118 -0.63 -5.65 5.67
C SER A 118 0.26 -4.50 6.13
N SER A 119 1.45 -4.78 6.69
CA SER A 119 2.42 -3.73 7.04
C SER A 119 2.89 -2.98 5.80
N LYS A 120 3.32 -3.69 4.75
CA LYS A 120 3.75 -3.08 3.48
C LYS A 120 2.63 -2.28 2.83
N LEU A 121 1.41 -2.81 2.82
CA LEU A 121 0.26 -2.09 2.29
C LEU A 121 -0.06 -0.85 3.13
N ARG A 122 0.08 -0.87 4.46
CA ARG A 122 -0.05 0.33 5.30
C ARG A 122 1.01 1.38 4.96
N ASP A 123 2.26 0.96 4.77
CA ASP A 123 3.36 1.86 4.37
C ASP A 123 3.14 2.51 3.00
N HIS A 124 2.26 1.94 2.17
CA HIS A 124 1.94 2.45 0.82
C HIS A 124 0.53 3.09 0.73
N SER A 125 -0.41 2.74 1.61
CA SER A 125 -1.83 3.13 1.53
C SER A 125 -2.14 4.53 2.06
N LEU A 126 -1.27 5.11 2.90
CA LEU A 126 -1.52 6.44 3.51
C LEU A 126 -0.26 7.30 3.44
N ARG A 127 0.11 7.69 2.23
CA ARG A 127 1.23 8.59 1.98
C ARG A 127 0.72 10.03 1.89
N LEU A 128 0.20 10.54 3.02
CA LEU A 128 0.14 11.99 3.19
C LEU A 128 1.57 12.52 3.26
N SER A 129 1.81 13.67 2.64
CA SER A 129 3.09 14.35 2.80
C SER A 129 3.32 14.62 4.29
N HIS A 130 4.47 14.20 4.81
CA HIS A 130 4.79 14.37 6.22
C HIS A 130 5.93 15.36 6.39
N LEU A 131 5.86 16.12 7.49
CA LEU A 131 6.88 17.07 7.87
C LEU A 131 8.09 16.32 8.42
N GLN A 132 9.23 16.46 7.77
CA GLN A 132 10.48 15.78 8.11
C GLN A 132 11.36 16.63 9.03
N ASP A 133 11.48 17.92 8.74
CA ASP A 133 12.29 18.85 9.52
C ASP A 133 11.68 20.26 9.52
N VAL A 134 11.97 21.01 10.58
CA VAL A 134 11.54 22.39 10.76
C VAL A 134 12.75 23.22 11.18
N GLN A 135 13.18 24.11 10.28
CA GLN A 135 14.25 25.05 10.55
C GLN A 135 13.67 26.44 10.70
N TRP A 136 14.21 27.21 11.65
CA TRP A 136 13.77 28.58 11.89
C TRP A 136 14.97 29.51 11.97
N ARG A 137 14.74 30.75 11.55
CA ARG A 137 15.72 31.83 11.65
C ARG A 137 15.00 33.14 11.96
N LEU A 138 15.53 33.92 12.89
CA LEU A 138 15.05 35.27 13.16
C LEU A 138 15.90 36.26 12.35
N ASP A 139 15.26 36.95 11.42
CA ASP A 139 15.87 38.02 10.65
C ASP A 139 15.37 39.37 11.18
N THR A 140 16.24 40.39 11.15
CA THR A 140 15.85 41.76 11.51
C THR A 140 15.76 42.57 10.23
N VAL A 141 14.55 42.98 9.88
CA VAL A 141 14.29 43.76 8.67
C VAL A 141 14.20 45.23 9.03
N VAL A 142 14.99 46.06 8.34
CA VAL A 142 14.92 47.52 8.47
C VAL A 142 13.76 47.99 7.59
N VAL A 143 12.66 48.40 8.23
CA VAL A 143 11.47 48.90 7.53
C VAL A 143 11.60 50.40 7.26
N ASP A 144 12.22 51.13 8.20
CA ASP A 144 12.50 52.57 8.11
C ASP A 144 13.81 52.92 8.82
N LYS A 145 14.33 54.13 8.61
CA LYS A 145 15.63 54.60 9.16
C LYS A 145 15.82 54.39 10.66
N ASN A 146 14.73 54.34 11.43
CA ASN A 146 14.72 54.12 12.89
C ASN A 146 13.86 52.92 13.32
N LEU A 147 13.28 52.15 12.39
CA LEU A 147 12.37 51.06 12.70
C LEU A 147 12.91 49.74 12.18
N THR A 148 13.36 48.90 13.11
CA THR A 148 13.74 47.52 12.87
C THR A 148 12.64 46.61 13.39
N VAL A 149 12.16 45.70 12.54
CA VAL A 149 11.14 44.72 12.92
C VAL A 149 11.76 43.34 12.81
N GLY A 150 11.57 42.52 13.85
CA GLY A 150 11.95 41.11 13.82
C GLY A 150 10.96 40.32 12.99
N GLU A 151 11.45 39.60 11.99
CA GLU A 151 10.67 38.70 11.15
C GLU A 151 11.21 37.28 11.31
N LEU A 152 10.32 36.34 11.66
CA LEU A 152 10.68 34.93 11.78
C LEU A 152 10.53 34.26 10.42
N ARG A 153 11.61 33.66 9.90
CA ARG A 153 11.60 32.81 8.72
C ARG A 153 11.56 31.35 9.14
N LEU A 154 10.56 30.62 8.66
CA LEU A 154 10.39 29.18 8.85
C LEU A 154 10.64 28.45 7.54
N SER A 155 11.34 27.33 7.62
CA SER A 155 11.61 26.41 6.53
C SER A 155 11.10 25.04 6.93
N LEU A 156 10.04 24.59 6.28
CA LEU A 156 9.42 23.28 6.49
C LEU A 156 9.90 22.33 5.41
N GLN A 157 10.60 21.27 5.80
CA GLN A 157 10.97 20.19 4.89
C GLN A 157 9.88 19.14 4.93
N VAL A 158 9.21 18.93 3.81
CA VAL A 158 8.08 18.00 3.67
C VAL A 158 8.47 16.93 2.66
N MET A 159 8.32 15.66 3.03
CA MET A 159 8.55 14.53 2.14
C MET A 159 7.24 14.11 1.51
N ASP A 160 7.17 14.16 0.18
CA ASP A 160 6.11 13.50 -0.58
C ASP A 160 6.49 12.03 -0.75
N PRO A 161 5.77 11.10 -0.11
CA PRO A 161 6.15 9.70 -0.17
C PRO A 161 5.70 9.04 -1.48
N MET A 162 4.88 9.68 -2.31
CA MET A 162 4.47 9.15 -3.63
C MET A 162 5.53 9.41 -4.70
N SER A 163 6.14 10.60 -4.69
CA SER A 163 7.23 10.94 -5.62
C SER A 163 8.63 10.65 -5.05
N GLY A 164 8.74 10.43 -3.74
CA GLY A 164 10.04 10.36 -3.06
C GLY A 164 10.78 11.70 -3.04
N THR A 165 10.10 12.79 -3.40
CA THR A 165 10.70 14.12 -3.53
C THR A 165 10.58 14.87 -2.21
N GLN A 166 11.67 15.52 -1.80
CA GLN A 166 11.68 16.43 -0.66
C GLN A 166 11.36 17.86 -1.15
N CYS A 167 10.28 18.43 -0.61
CA CYS A 167 9.88 19.81 -0.88
C CYS A 167 10.19 20.69 0.33
N THR A 168 10.80 21.85 0.09
CA THR A 168 11.06 22.83 1.15
C THR A 168 10.12 24.02 0.99
N HIS A 169 9.28 24.26 1.99
CA HIS A 169 8.38 25.41 2.03
C HIS A 169 8.95 26.48 2.96
N ASN A 170 9.29 27.63 2.39
CA ASN A 170 9.81 28.77 3.13
C ASN A 170 8.75 29.86 3.24
N PHE A 171 8.51 30.36 4.44
CA PHE A 171 7.64 31.51 4.67
C PHE A 171 8.13 32.32 5.85
N SER A 172 7.76 33.60 5.84
CA SER A 172 8.11 34.54 6.89
C SER A 172 6.87 35.05 7.61
N MET A 173 7.00 35.37 8.89
CA MET A 173 5.91 35.84 9.71
C MET A 173 6.37 36.81 10.80
N ASN A 174 5.45 37.70 11.18
CA ASN A 174 5.63 38.59 12.32
C ASN A 174 5.19 37.93 13.64
N ALA A 175 5.44 38.60 14.77
CA ALA A 175 5.14 38.07 16.10
C ALA A 175 3.64 37.79 16.34
N GLN A 176 2.74 38.56 15.72
CA GLN A 176 1.29 38.38 15.83
C GLN A 176 0.83 37.14 15.06
N GLN A 177 1.33 36.96 13.83
CA GLN A 177 1.06 35.78 13.00
C GLN A 177 1.59 34.50 13.65
N LEU A 178 2.77 34.56 14.29
CA LEU A 178 3.32 33.43 15.06
C LEU A 178 2.41 33.04 16.24
N HIS A 179 1.85 34.01 16.95
CA HIS A 179 0.91 33.75 18.05
C HIS A 179 -0.36 33.06 17.55
N LEU A 180 -0.91 33.49 16.41
CA LEU A 180 -2.08 32.85 15.80
C LEU A 180 -1.77 31.42 15.37
N LEU A 181 -0.64 31.21 14.67
CA LEU A 181 -0.21 29.88 14.25
C LEU A 181 -0.05 28.92 15.44
N LEU A 182 0.58 29.39 16.52
CA LEU A 182 0.74 28.57 17.74
C LEU A 182 -0.60 28.21 18.38
N ALA A 183 -1.56 29.14 18.41
CA ALA A 183 -2.89 28.90 18.97
C ALA A 183 -3.64 27.84 18.16
N ASP A 184 -3.61 27.92 16.83
CA ASP A 184 -4.27 26.97 15.95
C ASP A 184 -3.61 25.58 15.99
N LEU A 185 -2.27 25.50 16.02
CA LEU A 185 -1.55 24.23 16.17
C LEU A 185 -1.85 23.55 17.50
N LYS A 186 -1.94 24.30 18.61
CA LYS A 186 -2.36 23.77 19.91
C LYS A 186 -3.79 23.24 19.88
N ARG A 187 -4.70 23.95 19.22
CA ARG A 187 -6.10 23.50 19.05
C ARG A 187 -6.15 22.19 18.25
N ALA A 188 -5.41 22.11 17.15
CA ALA A 188 -5.31 20.89 16.35
C ALA A 188 -4.75 19.70 17.17
N SER A 189 -3.68 19.94 17.95
CA SER A 189 -3.10 18.91 18.84
C SER A 189 -4.13 18.39 19.84
N SER A 190 -4.89 19.29 20.48
CA SER A 190 -5.92 18.90 21.46
C SER A 190 -7.05 18.07 20.81
N LEU A 191 -7.42 18.35 19.56
CA LEU A 191 -8.43 17.56 18.85
C LEU A 191 -7.90 16.18 18.46
N MET A 192 -6.62 16.09 18.08
CA MET A 192 -5.99 14.83 17.72
C MET A 192 -5.75 13.91 18.92
N GLU A 193 -5.45 14.45 20.11
CA GLU A 193 -5.29 13.67 21.35
C GLU A 193 -6.62 13.14 21.91
N GLN A 194 -7.76 13.68 21.47
CA GLN A 194 -9.09 13.24 21.89
C GLN A 194 -9.68 12.13 20.99
N LEU A 195 -9.01 11.81 19.87
CA LEU A 195 -9.37 10.75 18.92
C LEU A 195 -8.63 9.45 19.25
#